data_AF-A0A0D1JB42-F1
#
_entry.id   AF-A0A0D1JB42-F1
#
_cell.length_a   1.000
_cell.length_b   1.000
_cell.length_c   1.000
_cell.angle_alpha   90.00
_cell.angle_beta   90.00
_cell.angle_gamma   90.00
#
_symmetry.space_group_name_H-M   'P 1'
#
loop_
_entity.id
_entity.type
_entity.pdbx_description
1 polymer ?
#
loop_
_entity_poly.entity_id
_entity_poly.type
_entity_poly.pdbx_seq_one_letter_code
_entity_poly.pdbx_strand_id
1 'polypeptide(L)'
;MSGSDEYGVDDDDQLTQEDMLIDRGVDDLLDEGYEPPDAWREPRDHETLDELLAEEEPDPAMQLDDGDTVDEQWGDDEVGDQRSGRLVSGDQDGELTGGDVGIDGGAASAEEAAMHIIDL
;
A
#
# COMPACT_ATOMS: atom_id res chain seq x y z
N MET A 1 26.53 -21.36 -29.28
CA MET A 1 25.22 -21.81 -28.77
C MET A 1 24.90 -20.85 -27.64
N SER A 2 24.35 -19.66 -27.94
CA SER A 2 22.94 -19.37 -28.30
C SER A 2 22.01 -19.64 -27.13
N GLY A 3 21.48 -18.56 -26.54
CA GLY A 3 20.46 -18.59 -25.49
C GLY A 3 20.74 -17.56 -24.41
N SER A 4 20.19 -16.36 -24.56
CA SER A 4 19.96 -15.22 -23.64
C SER A 4 19.89 -14.01 -24.60
N ASP A 5 18.77 -13.36 -24.90
CA ASP A 5 17.59 -13.04 -24.12
C ASP A 5 16.37 -13.03 -25.06
N GLU A 6 15.45 -13.96 -24.84
CA GLU A 6 14.09 -13.89 -25.39
C GLU A 6 13.27 -13.01 -24.43
N TYR A 7 13.53 -11.71 -24.46
CA TYR A 7 12.50 -10.73 -24.11
C TYR A 7 11.84 -10.39 -25.43
N GLY A 8 10.59 -10.80 -25.63
CA GLY A 8 9.83 -10.45 -26.81
C GLY A 8 9.80 -8.93 -26.97
N VAL A 9 10.47 -8.43 -28.00
CA VAL A 9 10.38 -7.05 -28.49
C VAL A 9 9.37 -7.06 -29.64
N ASP A 10 8.18 -7.60 -29.41
CA ASP A 10 7.23 -7.84 -30.50
C ASP A 10 5.77 -7.57 -30.14
N ASP A 11 5.45 -6.93 -29.01
CA ASP A 11 4.07 -6.42 -28.74
C ASP A 11 4.00 -5.32 -27.64
N ASP A 12 4.97 -4.39 -27.60
CA ASP A 12 4.90 -3.17 -26.75
C ASP A 12 4.96 -1.86 -27.57
N ASP A 13 4.85 -1.95 -28.90
CA ASP A 13 4.79 -0.76 -29.76
C ASP A 13 3.37 -0.19 -29.74
N GLN A 14 3.24 1.07 -29.28
CA GLN A 14 2.00 1.83 -29.39
C GLN A 14 1.54 1.86 -30.86
N LEU A 15 0.22 1.74 -31.09
CA LEU A 15 -0.34 1.83 -32.45
C LEU A 15 0.06 3.16 -33.10
N THR A 16 0.48 3.12 -34.35
CA THR A 16 0.89 4.33 -35.06
C THR A 16 -0.31 5.23 -35.36
N GLN A 17 -0.05 6.51 -35.68
CA GLN A 17 -1.11 7.44 -36.09
C GLN A 17 -1.82 6.99 -37.37
N GLU A 18 -1.10 6.33 -38.29
CA GLU A 18 -1.69 5.77 -39.51
C GLU A 18 -2.66 4.62 -39.20
N ASP A 19 -2.37 3.82 -38.16
CA ASP A 19 -3.22 2.72 -37.73
C ASP A 19 -4.45 3.21 -36.95
N MET A 20 -4.30 4.27 -36.15
CA MET A 20 -5.40 4.85 -35.38
C MET A 20 -6.23 5.88 -36.16
N LEU A 21 -5.74 6.38 -37.30
CA LEU A 21 -6.35 7.47 -38.08
C LEU A 21 -6.64 8.73 -37.24
N ILE A 22 -5.85 8.95 -36.19
CA ILE A 22 -5.95 10.11 -35.28
C ILE A 22 -4.69 10.94 -35.48
N ASP A 23 -4.85 12.15 -36.00
CA ASP A 23 -3.77 13.13 -36.16
C ASP A 23 -3.80 14.10 -34.97
N ARG A 24 -2.77 14.03 -34.14
CA ARG A 24 -2.60 14.89 -32.95
C ARG A 24 -1.48 15.94 -33.15
N GLY A 25 -0.94 16.05 -34.36
CA GLY A 25 0.04 17.09 -34.73
C GLY A 25 1.50 16.81 -34.35
N VAL A 26 1.84 15.56 -34.04
CA VAL A 26 3.21 15.07 -33.81
C VAL A 26 3.52 13.97 -34.83
N ASP A 27 4.79 13.64 -35.12
CA ASP A 27 5.14 12.52 -36.01
C ASP A 27 5.10 11.17 -35.26
N ASP A 28 5.53 11.15 -33.99
CA ASP A 28 5.42 10.03 -33.07
C ASP A 28 4.48 10.39 -31.90
N LEU A 29 3.59 9.48 -31.50
CA LEU A 29 2.71 9.67 -30.34
C LEU A 29 3.50 9.81 -29.04
N LEU A 30 4.70 9.23 -28.97
CA LEU A 30 5.61 9.36 -27.83
C LEU A 30 6.23 10.77 -27.73
N ASP A 31 6.18 11.57 -28.79
CA ASP A 31 6.67 12.96 -28.79
C ASP A 31 5.63 13.94 -28.20
N GLU A 32 4.39 13.50 -27.95
CA GLU A 32 3.41 14.36 -27.33
C GLU A 32 3.65 14.50 -25.82
N GLY A 33 3.89 15.74 -25.39
CA GLY A 33 3.93 16.07 -23.96
C GLY A 33 2.54 16.13 -23.35
N TYR A 34 2.32 15.40 -22.25
CA TYR A 34 1.16 15.61 -21.39
C TYR A 34 1.46 16.68 -20.34
N GLU A 35 0.78 17.82 -20.43
CA GLU A 35 0.77 18.83 -19.37
C GLU A 35 -0.41 18.56 -18.42
N PRO A 36 -0.16 18.08 -17.19
CA PRO A 36 -1.22 17.98 -16.19
C PRO A 36 -1.79 19.37 -15.89
N PRO A 37 -3.06 19.48 -15.47
CA PRO A 37 -3.64 20.77 -15.13
C PRO A 37 -2.87 21.46 -14.01
N ASP A 38 -2.67 22.77 -14.13
CA ASP A 38 -1.98 23.61 -13.13
C ASP A 38 -2.59 23.55 -11.72
N ALA A 39 -3.87 23.16 -11.64
CA ALA A 39 -4.60 22.97 -10.41
C ALA A 39 -5.29 21.61 -10.40
N TRP A 40 -5.38 21.03 -9.20
CA TRP A 40 -6.20 19.86 -8.95
C TRP A 40 -7.64 20.18 -9.37
N ARG A 41 -8.21 19.32 -10.22
CA ARG A 41 -9.66 19.32 -10.41
C ARG A 41 -10.23 18.68 -9.15
N GLU A 42 -11.01 19.45 -8.40
CA GLU A 42 -11.80 18.90 -7.30
C GLU A 42 -12.60 17.68 -7.84
N PRO A 43 -12.78 16.62 -7.01
CA PRO A 43 -13.71 15.55 -7.35
C PRO A 43 -15.00 16.18 -7.84
N ARG A 44 -15.47 15.72 -8.99
CA ARG A 44 -16.57 16.38 -9.72
C ARG A 44 -17.86 16.37 -8.90
N ASP A 45 -17.92 15.44 -7.96
CA ASP A 45 -19.06 15.16 -7.12
C ASP A 45 -18.66 15.51 -5.68
N HIS A 46 -19.41 16.45 -5.10
CA HIS A 46 -19.21 16.91 -3.73
C HIS A 46 -19.83 15.90 -2.75
N GLU A 47 -19.48 14.64 -2.93
CA GLU A 47 -20.00 13.53 -2.15
C GLU A 47 -19.33 13.52 -0.78
N THR A 48 -20.16 13.36 0.22
CA THR A 48 -19.70 13.10 1.57
C THR A 48 -19.11 11.69 1.66
N LEU A 49 -18.26 11.46 2.66
CA LEU A 49 -17.73 10.12 2.92
C LEU A 49 -18.85 9.09 3.12
N ASP A 50 -19.95 9.50 3.75
CA ASP A 50 -21.12 8.65 3.96
C ASP A 50 -21.80 8.24 2.65
N GLU A 51 -21.85 9.14 1.65
CA GLU A 51 -22.41 8.84 0.33
C GLU A 51 -21.50 7.87 -0.44
N LEU A 52 -20.18 8.08 -0.42
CA LEU A 52 -19.21 7.16 -1.04
C LEU A 52 -19.28 5.76 -0.45
N LEU A 53 -19.41 5.65 0.87
CA LEU A 53 -19.57 4.36 1.56
C LEU A 53 -20.89 3.67 1.24
N ALA A 54 -21.95 4.43 0.95
CA ALA A 54 -23.24 3.87 0.58
C ALA A 54 -23.26 3.29 -0.85
N GLU A 55 -22.34 3.73 -1.71
CA GLU A 55 -22.16 3.24 -3.08
C GLU A 55 -21.15 2.08 -3.18
N GLU A 56 -20.36 1.85 -2.13
CA GLU A 56 -19.38 0.78 -2.09
C GLU A 56 -20.08 -0.60 -2.06
N GLU A 57 -19.85 -1.39 -3.12
CA GLU A 57 -20.23 -2.81 -3.15
C GLU A 57 -19.05 -3.65 -2.65
N PRO A 58 -19.27 -4.64 -1.75
CA PRO A 58 -18.21 -5.52 -1.27
C PRO A 58 -17.53 -6.27 -2.41
N ASP A 59 -16.19 -6.31 -2.40
CA ASP A 59 -15.43 -7.09 -3.38
C ASP A 59 -15.79 -8.58 -3.24
N PRO A 60 -16.30 -9.25 -4.29
CA PRO A 60 -16.61 -10.67 -4.24
C PRO A 60 -15.39 -11.55 -3.94
N ALA A 61 -14.17 -11.11 -4.24
CA ALA A 61 -12.93 -11.82 -3.88
C ALA A 61 -12.59 -11.71 -2.38
N MET A 62 -13.20 -10.76 -1.66
CA MET A 62 -13.07 -10.57 -0.21
C MET A 62 -14.16 -11.30 0.58
N GLN A 63 -15.06 -12.05 -0.09
CA GLN A 63 -15.94 -13.01 0.59
C GLN A 63 -15.10 -14.17 1.10
N LEU A 64 -14.51 -13.99 2.28
CA LEU A 64 -14.03 -15.09 3.10
C LEU A 64 -15.23 -16.01 3.36
N ASP A 65 -15.08 -17.30 3.06
CA ASP A 65 -16.04 -18.34 3.45
C ASP A 65 -16.36 -18.16 4.95
N ASP A 66 -17.65 -18.19 5.31
CA ASP A 66 -18.11 -17.99 6.69
C ASP A 66 -17.21 -18.81 7.62
N GLY A 67 -16.41 -18.10 8.42
CA GLY A 67 -15.29 -18.65 9.17
C GLY A 67 -15.72 -19.58 10.31
N ASP A 68 -16.18 -20.79 9.98
CA ASP A 68 -16.38 -21.89 10.94
C ASP A 68 -15.08 -22.67 11.19
N THR A 69 -13.97 -22.24 10.59
CA THR A 69 -12.65 -22.56 11.10
C THR A 69 -12.20 -21.40 11.97
N VAL A 70 -12.36 -21.54 13.28
CA VAL A 70 -11.52 -20.80 14.23
C VAL A 70 -10.07 -21.10 13.83
N ASP A 71 -9.43 -20.17 13.14
CA ASP A 71 -8.00 -20.26 12.92
C ASP A 71 -7.40 -20.18 14.32
N GLU A 72 -6.74 -21.25 14.76
CA GLU A 72 -6.04 -21.27 16.06
C GLU A 72 -4.90 -20.23 16.11
N GLN A 73 -4.66 -19.52 14.99
CA GLN A 73 -3.75 -18.38 14.86
C GLN A 73 -4.44 -17.00 15.01
N TRP A 74 -5.76 -16.95 15.25
CA TRP A 74 -6.49 -15.71 15.60
C TRP A 74 -6.61 -15.48 17.10
N GLY A 75 -5.69 -16.07 17.86
CA GLY A 75 -5.47 -15.66 19.24
C GLY A 75 -5.00 -14.21 19.26
N ASP A 76 -5.82 -13.34 19.80
CA ASP A 76 -5.46 -11.98 20.25
C ASP A 76 -4.42 -12.01 21.38
N ASP A 77 -4.00 -13.19 21.84
CA ASP A 77 -3.04 -13.40 22.90
C ASP A 77 -1.59 -13.18 22.48
N GLU A 78 -1.27 -13.23 21.19
CA GLU A 78 0.09 -12.99 20.68
C GLU A 78 0.29 -11.60 20.06
N VAL A 79 -0.78 -10.80 19.92
CA VAL A 79 -0.72 -9.44 19.39
C VAL A 79 -1.47 -8.47 20.31
N GLY A 80 -0.72 -7.62 21.02
CA GLY A 80 -1.31 -6.62 21.90
C GLY A 80 -2.05 -5.50 21.17
N ASP A 81 -3.11 -4.98 21.76
CA ASP A 81 -3.85 -3.83 21.21
C ASP A 81 -3.06 -2.51 21.28
N GLN A 82 -2.12 -2.41 22.24
CA GLN A 82 -1.33 -1.21 22.46
C GLN A 82 0.06 -1.34 21.80
N ARG A 83 0.34 -0.46 20.85
CA ARG A 83 1.67 -0.30 20.27
C ARG A 83 2.71 0.13 21.33
N SER A 84 3.93 -0.42 21.25
CA SER A 84 5.10 0.03 22.00
C SER A 84 5.62 1.39 21.48
N GLY A 85 6.05 2.24 22.40
CA GLY A 85 6.82 3.44 22.10
C GLY A 85 8.33 3.21 22.07
N ARG A 86 9.08 4.28 22.30
CA ARG A 86 10.54 4.30 22.17
C ARG A 86 11.21 3.44 23.22
N LEU A 87 11.93 2.42 22.75
CA LEU A 87 12.68 1.51 23.61
C LEU A 87 14.08 2.03 23.89
N VAL A 88 14.38 2.23 25.17
CA VAL A 88 15.73 2.56 25.65
C VAL A 88 16.31 1.32 26.32
N SER A 89 17.56 0.99 25.98
CA SER A 89 18.24 -0.13 26.61
C SER A 89 18.46 0.13 28.10
N GLY A 90 18.13 -0.87 28.90
CA GLY A 90 18.44 -0.97 30.32
C GLY A 90 19.18 -2.27 30.59
N ASP A 91 19.81 -2.36 31.76
CA ASP A 91 20.36 -3.59 32.29
C ASP A 91 19.69 -3.86 33.62
N GLN A 92 19.07 -5.03 33.76
CA GLN A 92 18.47 -5.49 35.01
C GLN A 92 19.00 -6.89 35.29
N ASP A 93 19.67 -7.04 36.44
CA ASP A 93 20.28 -8.30 36.87
C ASP A 93 21.27 -8.92 35.86
N GLY A 94 21.93 -8.09 35.04
CA GLY A 94 22.88 -8.53 34.00
C GLY A 94 22.22 -9.03 32.71
N GLU A 95 20.90 -8.85 32.57
CA GLU A 95 20.15 -9.10 31.34
C GLU A 95 19.87 -7.78 30.61
N LEU A 96 20.08 -7.79 29.29
CA LEU A 96 19.75 -6.66 28.42
C LEU A 96 18.23 -6.56 28.31
N THR A 97 17.68 -5.45 28.80
CA THR A 97 16.24 -5.15 28.77
C THR A 97 15.98 -3.89 27.95
N GLY A 98 14.74 -3.70 27.50
CA GLY A 98 14.28 -2.47 26.86
C GLY A 98 13.12 -1.88 27.65
N GLY A 99 13.20 -0.60 27.99
CA GLY A 99 12.11 0.13 28.64
C GLY A 99 11.43 1.09 27.66
N ASP A 100 10.09 1.02 27.59
CA ASP A 100 9.29 1.97 26.82
C ASP A 100 9.17 3.31 27.57
N VAL A 101 9.55 4.40 26.91
CA VAL A 101 9.45 5.78 27.44
C VAL A 101 8.41 6.64 26.73
N GLY A 102 7.55 6.04 25.90
CA GLY A 102 6.41 6.68 25.23
C GLY A 102 6.59 6.84 23.72
N ILE A 103 5.50 7.26 23.06
CA ILE A 103 5.39 7.39 21.61
C ILE A 103 6.01 8.72 21.14
N ASP A 104 7.15 8.66 20.45
CA ASP A 104 7.64 9.78 19.65
C ASP A 104 6.93 9.75 18.29
N GLY A 105 5.80 10.46 18.18
CA GLY A 105 4.84 10.42 17.06
C GLY A 105 5.34 10.72 15.64
N GLY A 106 6.66 10.78 15.41
CA GLY A 106 7.30 10.84 14.09
C GLY A 106 8.78 10.43 14.03
N ALA A 107 9.41 10.05 15.16
CA ALA A 107 10.81 9.61 15.21
C ALA A 107 10.98 8.12 15.52
N ALA A 108 9.87 7.40 15.75
CA ALA A 108 9.90 5.96 15.95
C ALA A 108 10.40 5.25 14.69
N SER A 109 11.34 4.32 14.87
CA SER A 109 11.79 3.43 13.81
C SER A 109 10.66 2.50 13.36
N ALA A 110 10.75 1.97 12.13
CA ALA A 110 9.77 1.01 11.62
C ALA A 110 9.65 -0.25 12.51
N GLU A 111 10.77 -0.72 13.06
CA GLU A 111 10.80 -1.86 13.98
C GLU A 111 10.06 -1.56 15.29
N GLU A 112 10.26 -0.38 15.84
CA GLU A 112 9.55 0.09 17.04
C GLU A 112 8.05 0.27 16.78
N ALA A 113 7.67 0.63 15.55
CA ALA A 113 6.27 0.74 15.15
C ALA A 113 5.56 -0.60 14.98
N ALA A 114 6.31 -1.68 14.73
CA ALA A 114 5.75 -3.02 14.57
C ALA A 114 5.49 -3.73 15.91
N MET A 115 6.14 -3.31 17.00
CA MET A 115 6.05 -3.97 18.30
C MET A 115 4.81 -3.54 19.09
N HIS A 116 4.10 -4.51 19.68
CA HIS A 116 2.90 -4.32 20.51
C HIS A 116 3.07 -4.97 21.89
N ILE A 117 2.40 -4.41 22.90
CA ILE A 117 2.47 -4.84 24.30
C ILE A 117 1.35 -5.84 24.57
N ILE A 118 1.72 -7.06 24.94
CA ILE A 118 0.79 -8.12 25.32
C ILE A 118 0.63 -8.11 26.84
N ASP A 119 -0.62 -8.09 27.32
CA ASP A 119 -0.95 -8.28 28.73
C ASP A 119 -1.13 -9.78 29.04
N LEU A 120 -0.45 -10.27 30.08
CA LEU A 120 -0.46 -11.68 30.53
C LEU A 120 -1.53 -11.96 31.59
#